data_AF-A0A9Q4FZZ5-F1
#
_entry.id   AF-A0A9Q4FZZ5-F1
#
_cell.length_a   1.000
_cell.length_b   1.000
_cell.length_c   1.000
_cell.angle_alpha   90.00
_cell.angle_beta   90.00
_cell.angle_gamma   90.00
#
_symmetry.space_group_name_H-M   'P 1'
#
loop_
_entity.id
_entity.type
_entity.pdbx_description
1 polymer ?
#
loop_
_entity_poly.entity_id
_entity_poly.type
_entity_poly.pdbx_seq_one_letter_code
_entity_poly.pdbx_strand_id
1 'polypeptide(L)' 'MPDLEQGKQLKLEVLHERMENLVELLDSLDPEKTGVEDIDRLIEMLDDLENQCKQYRQQAD' A
#
# COMPACT_ATOMS: atom_id res chain seq x y z
N MET A 1 -17.87 21.40 -0.73
CA MET A 1 -18.68 20.17 -0.79
C MET A 1 -18.06 19.17 0.18
N PRO A 2 -18.65 18.93 1.35
CA PRO A 2 -18.08 18.07 2.39
C PRO A 2 -17.97 16.59 1.98
N ASP A 3 -18.83 16.09 1.08
CA ASP A 3 -18.78 14.72 0.57
C ASP A 3 -17.50 14.37 -0.20
N LEU A 4 -16.86 15.37 -0.83
CA LEU A 4 -15.63 15.15 -1.60
C LEU A 4 -14.40 14.94 -0.70
N GLU A 5 -14.38 15.58 0.47
CA GLU A 5 -13.32 15.40 1.46
C GLU A 5 -13.44 14.06 2.20
N GLN A 6 -14.67 13.63 2.52
CA GLN A 6 -14.89 12.31 3.14
C GLN A 6 -14.41 11.17 2.22
N GLY A 7 -14.67 11.28 0.91
CA GLY A 7 -14.16 10.31 -0.07
C GLY A 7 -12.62 10.29 -0.19
N LYS A 8 -11.95 11.44 -0.02
CA LYS A 8 -10.47 11.51 0.02
C LYS A 8 -9.92 10.90 1.32
N GLN A 9 -10.53 11.21 2.46
CA GLN A 9 -10.12 10.69 3.77
C GLN A 9 -10.24 9.16 3.82
N LEU A 10 -11.35 8.61 3.35
CA LEU A 10 -11.57 7.15 3.30
C LEU A 10 -10.53 6.45 2.41
N LYS A 11 -10.17 7.05 1.27
CA LYS A 11 -9.13 6.52 0.36
C LYS A 11 -7.75 6.52 1.02
N LEU A 12 -7.43 7.55 1.81
CA LEU A 12 -6.18 7.65 2.56
C LEU A 12 -6.11 6.60 3.68
N GLU A 13 -7.20 6.39 4.41
CA GLU A 13 -7.29 5.36 5.46
C GLU A 13 -7.09 3.95 4.89
N VAL A 14 -7.70 3.63 3.76
CA VAL A 14 -7.51 2.33 3.10
C VAL A 14 -6.06 2.11 2.64
N LEU A 15 -5.40 3.16 2.15
CA LEU A 15 -3.97 3.07 1.79
C LEU A 15 -3.09 2.85 3.01
N HIS A 16 -3.40 3.53 4.12
CA HIS A 16 -2.68 3.36 5.37
C HIS A 16 -2.80 1.92 5.89
N GLU A 17 -4.01 1.39 5.94
CA GLU A 17 -4.28 0.02 6.38
C GLU A 17 -3.54 -1.01 5.48
N ARG A 18 -3.52 -0.80 4.16
CA ARG A 18 -2.76 -1.68 3.24
C ARG A 18 -1.26 -1.62 3.47
N MET A 19 -0.73 -0.44 3.80
CA MET A 19 0.68 -0.27 4.11
C MET A 19 1.05 -0.97 5.43
N GLU A 20 0.21 -0.85 6.45
CA GLU A 20 0.39 -1.54 7.73
C GLU A 20 0.38 -3.07 7.53
N ASN A 21 -0.60 -3.60 6.80
CA ASN A 21 -0.67 -5.04 6.49
C ASN A 21 0.58 -5.56 5.75
N LEU A 22 1.16 -4.74 4.87
CA LEU A 22 2.38 -5.10 4.16
C LEU A 22 3.59 -5.13 5.10
N VAL A 23 3.69 -4.18 6.03
CA VAL A 23 4.74 -4.16 7.06
C VAL A 23 4.62 -5.38 7.97
N GLU A 24 3.42 -5.73 8.40
CA GLU A 24 3.19 -6.95 9.19
C GLU A 24 3.56 -8.21 8.41
N LEU A 25 3.25 -8.26 7.12
CA LEU A 25 3.67 -9.36 6.25
C LEU A 25 5.20 -9.46 6.21
N LEU A 26 5.90 -8.34 5.99
CA LEU A 26 7.37 -8.27 5.99
C LEU A 26 7.97 -8.76 7.31
N ASP A 27 7.42 -8.33 8.45
CA ASP A 27 7.87 -8.75 9.78
C ASP A 27 7.60 -10.24 10.07
N SER A 28 6.60 -10.83 9.41
CA SER A 28 6.26 -12.25 9.55
C SER A 28 7.15 -13.19 8.72
N LEU A 29 7.99 -12.64 7.82
CA LEU A 29 8.83 -13.44 6.94
C LEU A 29 10.00 -14.07 7.71
N ASP A 30 10.17 -15.37 7.49
CA ASP A 30 11.32 -16.12 7.98
C ASP A 30 12.47 -15.99 6.97
N PRO A 31 13.58 -15.32 7.31
CA PRO A 31 14.68 -15.08 6.38
C PRO A 31 15.37 -16.38 5.93
N GLU A 32 15.23 -17.49 6.68
CA GLU A 32 15.80 -18.79 6.28
C GLU A 32 14.93 -19.50 5.23
N LYS A 33 13.65 -19.12 5.11
CA LYS A 33 12.69 -19.73 4.16
C LYS A 33 12.33 -18.82 2.99
N THR A 34 12.47 -17.51 3.16
CA THR A 34 12.08 -16.51 2.17
C THR A 34 13.05 -16.53 0.98
N GLY A 35 12.52 -16.80 -0.21
CA GLY A 35 13.29 -16.81 -1.45
C GLY A 35 13.33 -15.45 -2.14
N VAL A 36 14.09 -15.38 -3.23
CA VAL A 36 14.13 -14.16 -4.07
C VAL A 36 12.76 -13.91 -4.72
N GLU A 37 12.04 -14.97 -5.12
CA GLU A 37 10.70 -14.81 -5.69
C GLU A 37 9.69 -14.21 -4.70
N ASP A 38 9.83 -14.48 -3.41
CA ASP A 38 8.97 -13.89 -2.38
C ASP A 38 9.29 -12.40 -2.20
N ILE A 39 10.58 -12.04 -2.25
CA ILE A 39 11.04 -10.65 -2.23
C ILE A 39 10.52 -9.88 -3.45
N ASP A 40 10.59 -10.47 -4.64
CA ASP A 40 10.08 -9.85 -5.87
C ASP A 40 8.58 -9.57 -5.78
N ARG A 41 7.79 -10.48 -5.19
CA ARG A 41 6.35 -10.26 -4.96
C ARG A 41 6.07 -9.12 -3.97
N LEU A 42 6.87 -9.00 -2.91
CA LEU A 42 6.71 -7.92 -1.94
C LEU A 42 7.03 -6.56 -2.58
N ILE A 43 8.04 -6.50 -3.44
CA ILE A 43 8.39 -5.30 -4.20
C ILE A 43 7.27 -4.94 -5.18
N GLU A 44 6.68 -5.91 -5.88
CA GLU A 44 5.54 -5.66 -6.78
C GLU A 44 4.32 -5.11 -6.01
N MET A 45 4.03 -5.66 -4.82
CA MET A 45 2.97 -5.16 -3.95
C MET A 45 3.23 -3.73 -3.44
N LEU A 46 4.49 -3.39 -3.16
CA LEU A 46 4.92 -2.03 -2.79
C LEU A 46 4.72 -1.04 -3.95
N ASP A 47 5.15 -1.41 -5.15
CA ASP A 47 5.03 -0.57 -6.34
C ASP A 47 3.56 -0.30 -6.68
N ASP A 48 2.69 -1.30 -6.55
CA ASP A 48 1.25 -1.16 -6.73
C ASP A 48 0.62 -0.20 -5.72
N LEU A 49 1.04 -0.28 -4.46
CA LEU A 49 0.59 0.63 -3.41
C LEU A 49 1.04 2.08 -3.71
N GLU A 50 2.29 2.25 -4.15
CA GLU A 50 2.84 3.55 -4.51
C GLU A 50 2.10 4.15 -5.71
N ASN A 51 1.80 3.34 -6.72
CA ASN A 51 1.02 3.74 -7.89
C ASN A 51 -0.39 4.19 -7.52
N GLN A 52 -1.07 3.48 -6.60
CA GLN A 52 -2.37 3.90 -6.08
C GLN A 52 -2.28 5.25 -5.35
N CYS A 53 -1.24 5.45 -4.51
CA CYS A 53 -1.00 6.74 -3.86
C CYS A 53 -0.77 7.87 -4.86
N LYS A 54 0.01 7.62 -5.91
CA LYS A 54 0.28 8.60 -6.99
C LYS A 54 -1.01 8.94 -7.75
N GLN A 55 -1.82 7.95 -8.10
CA GLN A 55 -3.12 8.17 -8.76
C GLN A 55 -4.08 8.99 -7.89
N TYR A 56 -4.16 8.71 -6.59
CA TYR A 56 -5.04 9.48 -5.71
C TYR A 56 -4.56 10.91 -5.48
N ARG A 57 -3.24 11.15 -5.48
CA ARG A 57 -2.67 12.50 -5.49
C ARG A 57 -2.92 13.24 -6.81
N GLN A 58 -2.79 12.58 -7.96
CA GLN A 58 -3.08 13.21 -9.26
C GLN A 58 -4.58 13.48 -9.48
N GLN A 59 -5.48 12.69 -8.87
CA GLN A 59 -6.92 13.00 -8.83
C GLN A 59 -7.28 14.12 -7.84
N ALA A 60 -6.32 14.58 -7.04
CA ALA A 60 -6.52 15.63 -6.05
C ALA A 60 -6.20 17.04 -6.56
N ASP A 61 -5.48 17.15 -7.68
CA ASP A 61 -5.17 18.37 -8.45
C ASP A 61 -6.21 18.62 -9.55
#